data_AF-A0A176S4U9-F1
#
_entry.id   AF-A0A176S4U9-F1
#
_cell.length_a   1.000
_cell.length_b   1.000
_cell.length_c   1.000
_cell.angle_alpha   90.00
_cell.angle_beta   90.00
_cell.angle_gamma   90.00
#
_symmetry.space_group_name_H-M   'P 1'
#
loop_
_entity.id
_entity.type
_entity.pdbx_description
1 polymer ?
#
loop_
_entity_poly.entity_id
_entity_poly.type
_entity_poly.pdbx_seq_one_letter_code
_entity_poly.pdbx_strand_id
1 'polypeptide(L)'
;FEMPKRHFKFTDTGITNKIIKGRRESTYFIPIPKPKQRGKQISMDYEMQSRATPNQLINDIRKQVSIWRNKDYPYVTQITRRLLEHWQAPDKERKLFFCQIEALETIIYLTEAANKDKLGKQLLEQLALVNEQATPDLCPVLNRLACKMATGSGKTVVMSMLIAWQVLNKLAHPKSPRFTDKFLVVTPGVTIRDRLRVLLPNDFENYYEKLDLVPNTYLQDLGRAKIVIINYHAFMLRDNIDAAKLTKNILGQSRNPVLFKETPGQMVRRVCGELGKGVIVINDEAHHCYHRKPSEEKSEKLTGDARKEAERNAQEARSWITGLEQIKNKIGIKAVYDLSATPFFLAGSGYGEGTLFSWVVSDFSLTDAIESGIVKVPRVPVDDNTINENPINRHLWQHIGKAFKG
;
A
#
# COMPACT_ATOMS: atom_id res chain seq x y z
N PHE A 1 6.16 20.16 5.94
CA PHE A 1 4.70 20.19 5.80
C PHE A 1 4.21 20.82 4.49
N GLU A 2 4.93 21.75 3.85
CA GLU A 2 4.43 22.38 2.62
C GLU A 2 4.40 21.45 1.40
N MET A 3 3.38 21.63 0.55
CA MET A 3 3.28 20.98 -0.76
C MET A 3 4.46 21.39 -1.66
N PRO A 4 5.09 20.46 -2.40
CA PRO A 4 6.13 20.81 -3.38
C PRO A 4 5.63 21.83 -4.41
N LYS A 5 6.33 22.96 -4.50
CA LYS A 5 5.99 24.10 -5.40
C LYS A 5 6.75 24.09 -6.72
N ARG A 6 7.68 23.16 -6.90
CA ARG A 6 8.50 23.03 -8.11
C ARG A 6 8.98 21.58 -8.25
N HIS A 7 9.25 21.17 -9.48
CA HIS A 7 9.75 19.83 -9.78
C HIS A 7 10.54 19.85 -11.11
N PHE A 8 11.43 18.89 -11.33
CA PHE A 8 12.13 18.77 -12.61
C PHE A 8 11.23 18.17 -13.69
N LYS A 9 11.23 18.76 -14.89
CA LYS A 9 10.46 18.28 -16.05
C LYS A 9 10.97 16.91 -16.47
N PHE A 10 10.04 16.00 -16.69
CA PHE A 10 10.32 14.72 -17.33
C PHE A 10 10.09 14.82 -18.83
N THR A 11 10.93 14.11 -19.58
CA THR A 11 10.76 13.82 -21.00
C THR A 11 10.71 12.31 -21.20
N ASP A 12 10.37 11.87 -22.41
CA ASP A 12 10.37 10.44 -22.78
C ASP A 12 11.76 9.78 -22.63
N THR A 13 12.80 10.60 -22.46
CA THR A 13 14.21 10.21 -22.30
C THR A 13 14.74 10.32 -20.86
N GLY A 14 13.97 10.87 -19.91
CA GLY A 14 14.35 10.98 -18.50
C GLY A 14 14.04 12.33 -17.82
N ILE A 15 14.63 12.53 -16.64
CA ILE A 15 14.53 13.80 -15.89
C ILE A 15 15.45 14.84 -16.54
N THR A 16 14.95 16.04 -16.77
CA THR A 16 15.71 17.15 -17.36
C THR A 16 16.07 18.20 -16.31
N ASN A 17 17.01 19.10 -16.64
CA ASN A 17 17.38 20.23 -15.79
C ASN A 17 16.34 21.38 -15.79
N LYS A 18 15.25 21.25 -16.56
CA LYS A 18 14.20 22.27 -16.62
C LYS A 18 13.27 22.16 -15.42
N ILE A 19 13.15 23.24 -14.64
CA ILE A 19 12.25 23.30 -13.49
C ILE A 19 10.87 23.77 -13.93
N ILE A 20 9.83 23.04 -13.52
CA ILE A 20 8.41 23.40 -13.69
C ILE A 20 7.87 23.93 -12.36
N LYS A 21 7.06 24.99 -12.41
CA LYS A 21 6.34 25.52 -11.25
C LYS A 21 5.10 24.67 -10.96
N GLY A 22 4.82 24.46 -9.69
CA GLY A 22 3.72 23.64 -9.20
C GLY A 22 4.14 22.22 -8.85
N ARG A 23 3.16 21.48 -8.30
CA ARG A 23 3.32 20.09 -7.93
C ARG A 23 3.33 19.19 -9.15
N ARG A 24 4.16 18.14 -9.12
CA ARG A 24 4.20 17.10 -10.16
C ARG A 24 2.86 16.37 -10.30
N GLU A 25 2.36 16.32 -11.53
CA GLU A 25 1.21 15.49 -11.88
C GLU A 25 1.54 14.00 -11.68
N SER A 26 0.59 13.20 -11.17
CA SER A 26 0.81 11.76 -11.10
C SER A 26 0.69 11.19 -12.52
N THR A 27 1.75 10.54 -12.97
CA THR A 27 1.85 9.90 -14.28
C THR A 27 2.40 8.49 -14.15
N TYR A 28 1.98 7.58 -15.02
CA TYR A 28 2.65 6.28 -15.20
C TYR A 28 3.36 6.26 -16.55
N PHE A 29 4.44 5.47 -16.62
CA PHE A 29 5.27 5.32 -17.82
C PHE A 29 4.87 4.01 -18.49
N ILE A 30 4.24 4.09 -19.67
CA ILE A 30 3.92 2.91 -20.48
C ILE A 30 5.17 2.55 -21.28
N PRO A 31 5.75 1.35 -21.14
CA PRO A 31 6.80 0.89 -22.05
C PRO A 31 6.28 0.87 -23.49
N ILE A 32 6.93 1.58 -24.40
CA ILE A 32 6.62 1.53 -25.83
C ILE A 32 7.38 0.32 -26.40
N PRO A 33 6.69 -0.69 -26.95
CA PRO A 33 7.36 -1.80 -27.63
C PRO A 33 8.07 -1.29 -28.89
N LYS A 34 9.36 -1.59 -29.06
CA LYS A 34 10.10 -1.24 -30.29
C LYS A 34 9.55 -2.06 -31.48
N PRO A 35 9.39 -1.46 -32.67
CA PRO A 35 9.07 -2.21 -33.89
C PRO A 35 10.21 -3.19 -34.21
N LYS A 36 9.88 -4.46 -34.49
CA LYS A 36 10.86 -5.51 -34.82
C LYS A 36 11.55 -5.19 -36.15
N GLN A 37 12.77 -4.62 -36.10
CA GLN A 37 13.62 -4.58 -37.29
C GLN A 37 14.39 -5.91 -37.42
N ARG A 38 14.21 -6.57 -38.57
CA ARG A 38 15.00 -7.73 -38.98
C ARG A 38 16.35 -7.24 -39.52
N GLY A 39 17.43 -7.58 -38.82
CA GLY A 39 18.77 -7.67 -39.41
C GLY A 39 19.83 -6.77 -38.77
N LYS A 40 20.95 -7.43 -38.42
CA LYS A 40 22.26 -6.96 -37.95
C LYS A 40 22.40 -6.65 -36.45
N GLN A 41 23.51 -7.15 -35.91
CA GLN A 41 24.03 -7.09 -34.54
C GLN A 41 23.74 -5.75 -33.86
N ILE A 42 22.95 -5.78 -32.78
CA ILE A 42 22.54 -4.61 -32.01
C ILE A 42 23.27 -4.67 -30.67
N SER A 43 24.10 -3.66 -30.38
CA SER A 43 24.53 -3.32 -29.02
C SER A 43 23.30 -3.24 -28.14
N MET A 44 23.34 -3.87 -26.96
CA MET A 44 22.18 -4.11 -26.10
C MET A 44 21.74 -2.83 -25.36
N ASP A 45 21.40 -1.77 -26.10
CA ASP A 45 20.83 -0.53 -25.58
C ASP A 45 19.33 -0.74 -25.34
N TYR A 46 19.02 -1.10 -24.09
CA TYR A 46 17.68 -1.12 -23.51
C TYR A 46 17.09 0.30 -23.39
N GLU A 47 16.91 1.00 -24.50
CA GLU A 47 16.10 2.22 -24.53
C GLU A 47 14.62 1.86 -24.53
N MET A 48 14.04 1.75 -23.33
CA MET A 48 12.59 1.68 -23.15
C MET A 48 12.03 3.09 -23.32
N GLN A 49 11.64 3.46 -24.55
CA GLN A 49 10.85 4.67 -24.75
C GLN A 49 9.56 4.51 -23.95
N SER A 50 9.20 5.50 -23.14
CA SER A 50 7.97 5.42 -22.35
C SER A 50 7.13 6.67 -22.50
N ARG A 51 5.85 6.53 -22.85
CA ARG A 51 4.92 7.66 -22.88
C ARG A 51 4.40 7.89 -21.47
N ALA A 52 4.57 9.10 -20.94
CA ALA A 52 3.96 9.50 -19.69
C ALA A 52 2.45 9.71 -19.91
N THR A 53 1.62 8.94 -19.20
CA THR A 53 0.16 9.10 -19.21
C THR A 53 -0.31 9.54 -17.81
N PRO A 54 -1.15 10.58 -17.69
CA PRO A 54 -1.69 11.00 -16.40
C PRO A 54 -2.52 9.90 -15.73
N ASN A 55 -2.33 9.74 -14.43
CA ASN A 55 -3.23 8.94 -13.59
C ASN A 55 -4.47 9.77 -13.25
N GLN A 56 -5.49 9.73 -14.14
CA GLN A 56 -6.67 10.59 -14.05
C GLN A 56 -7.34 10.55 -12.66
N LEU A 57 -7.65 9.35 -12.16
CA LEU A 57 -8.29 9.18 -10.84
C LEU A 57 -7.48 9.80 -9.69
N ILE A 58 -6.16 9.56 -9.65
CA ILE A 58 -5.28 10.11 -8.61
C ILE A 58 -5.26 11.64 -8.69
N ASN A 59 -5.14 12.19 -9.89
CA ASN A 59 -5.08 13.64 -10.09
C ASN A 59 -6.42 14.31 -9.76
N ASP A 60 -7.55 13.68 -10.07
CA ASP A 60 -8.88 14.17 -9.69
C ASP A 60 -9.10 14.14 -8.17
N ILE A 61 -8.67 13.06 -7.49
CA ILE A 61 -8.68 12.97 -6.03
C ILE A 61 -7.84 14.09 -5.42
N ARG A 62 -6.58 14.26 -5.88
CA ARG A 62 -5.69 15.34 -5.40
C ARG A 62 -6.31 16.72 -5.57
N LYS A 63 -6.99 16.97 -6.70
CA LYS A 63 -7.69 18.22 -6.96
C LYS A 63 -8.82 18.45 -5.94
N GLN A 64 -9.65 17.44 -5.70
CA GLN A 64 -10.74 17.56 -4.71
C GLN A 64 -10.21 17.71 -3.28
N VAL A 65 -9.20 16.95 -2.88
CA VAL A 65 -8.55 17.08 -1.57
C VAL A 65 -7.96 18.48 -1.40
N SER A 66 -7.34 19.06 -2.44
CA SER A 66 -6.83 20.43 -2.41
C SER A 66 -7.94 21.48 -2.21
N ILE A 67 -9.06 21.35 -2.94
CA ILE A 67 -10.22 22.23 -2.79
C ILE A 67 -10.82 22.11 -1.38
N TRP A 68 -10.96 20.88 -0.88
CA TRP A 68 -11.48 20.59 0.45
C TRP A 68 -10.57 21.15 1.56
N ARG A 69 -9.26 20.97 1.44
CA ARG A 69 -8.24 21.55 2.33
C ARG A 69 -8.33 23.07 2.36
N ASN A 70 -8.40 23.72 1.20
CA ASN A 70 -8.46 25.19 1.10
C ASN A 70 -9.77 25.79 1.63
N LYS A 71 -10.81 24.96 1.81
CA LYS A 71 -12.08 25.35 2.45
C LYS A 71 -12.10 25.05 3.96
N ASP A 72 -10.93 24.81 4.55
CA ASP A 72 -10.77 24.47 5.96
C ASP A 72 -11.57 23.22 6.37
N TYR A 73 -11.40 22.14 5.59
CA TYR A 73 -11.86 20.79 5.93
C TYR A 73 -13.36 20.69 6.29
N PRO A 74 -14.29 21.11 5.41
CA PRO A 74 -15.72 20.98 5.70
C PRO A 74 -16.13 19.50 5.82
N TYR A 75 -17.19 19.26 6.59
CA TYR A 75 -17.86 17.95 6.74
C TYR A 75 -17.06 16.83 7.45
N VAL A 76 -16.02 17.18 8.20
CA VAL A 76 -15.34 16.26 9.12
C VAL A 76 -15.97 16.25 10.50
N THR A 77 -15.72 15.19 11.29
CA THR A 77 -16.04 15.21 12.72
C THR A 77 -15.16 16.20 13.49
N GLN A 78 -15.60 16.56 14.70
CA GLN A 78 -14.81 17.41 15.59
C GLN A 78 -13.47 16.77 15.99
N ILE A 79 -13.44 15.44 16.14
CA ILE A 79 -12.20 14.70 16.43
C ILE A 79 -11.22 14.84 15.27
N THR A 80 -11.69 14.60 14.05
CA THR A 80 -10.87 14.73 12.84
C THR A 80 -10.33 16.15 12.69
N ARG A 81 -11.16 17.18 12.94
CA ARG A 81 -10.72 18.58 12.94
C ARG A 81 -9.59 18.84 13.94
N ARG A 82 -9.77 18.44 15.20
CA ARG A 82 -8.74 18.59 16.25
C ARG A 82 -7.43 17.89 15.91
N LEU A 83 -7.50 16.71 15.32
CA LEU A 83 -6.31 15.97 14.89
C LEU A 83 -5.59 16.68 13.72
N LEU A 84 -6.34 17.17 12.72
CA LEU A 84 -5.77 17.93 11.60
C LEU A 84 -5.10 19.22 12.07
N GLU A 85 -5.70 19.92 13.04
CA GLU A 85 -5.11 21.09 13.71
C GLU A 85 -3.82 20.72 14.47
N HIS A 86 -3.84 19.63 15.25
CA HIS A 86 -2.67 19.14 16.00
C HIS A 86 -1.49 18.74 15.11
N TRP A 87 -1.77 18.04 14.00
CA TRP A 87 -0.74 17.57 13.06
C TRP A 87 -0.09 18.71 12.26
N GLN A 88 -0.82 19.80 12.06
CA GLN A 88 -0.38 20.95 11.25
C GLN A 88 -0.03 22.17 12.11
N ALA A 89 -0.02 22.02 13.44
CA ALA A 89 0.34 23.08 14.36
C ALA A 89 1.74 23.66 14.02
N PRO A 90 1.86 24.99 13.83
CA PRO A 90 3.09 25.61 13.34
C PRO A 90 4.27 25.48 14.32
N ASP A 91 3.95 25.38 15.60
CA ASP A 91 4.82 25.25 16.77
C ASP A 91 5.15 23.79 17.13
N LYS A 92 4.63 22.81 16.39
CA LYS A 92 4.97 21.40 16.60
C LYS A 92 6.48 21.17 16.42
N GLU A 93 7.10 20.59 17.45
CA GLU A 93 8.55 20.29 17.45
C GLU A 93 8.91 19.30 16.33
N ARG A 94 8.19 18.17 16.26
CA ARG A 94 8.39 17.13 15.24
C ARG A 94 7.41 17.31 14.09
N LYS A 95 7.76 18.18 13.14
CA LYS A 95 6.91 18.47 11.97
C LYS A 95 6.77 17.26 11.06
N LEU A 96 5.55 17.01 10.61
CA LEU A 96 5.23 15.95 9.67
C LEU A 96 5.57 16.35 8.22
N PHE A 97 5.91 15.36 7.41
CA PHE A 97 6.15 15.56 5.99
C PHE A 97 4.83 15.75 5.25
N PHE A 98 4.86 16.54 4.16
CA PHE A 98 3.66 16.77 3.35
C PHE A 98 3.05 15.47 2.85
N CYS A 99 3.87 14.51 2.41
CA CYS A 99 3.39 13.21 1.93
C CYS A 99 2.65 12.39 2.98
N GLN A 100 3.01 12.54 4.26
CA GLN A 100 2.34 11.88 5.38
C GLN A 100 0.96 12.48 5.61
N ILE A 101 0.90 13.82 5.68
CA ILE A 101 -0.34 14.58 5.82
C ILE A 101 -1.28 14.32 4.66
N GLU A 102 -0.77 14.35 3.42
CA GLU A 102 -1.59 14.17 2.24
C GLU A 102 -2.17 12.76 2.12
N ALA A 103 -1.38 11.72 2.38
CA ALA A 103 -1.87 10.35 2.37
C ALA A 103 -3.05 10.19 3.34
N LEU A 104 -2.93 10.78 4.53
CA LEU A 104 -3.95 10.77 5.55
C LEU A 104 -5.17 11.61 5.18
N GLU A 105 -4.98 12.86 4.76
CA GLU A 105 -6.05 13.74 4.28
C GLU A 105 -6.86 13.11 3.15
N THR A 106 -6.19 12.40 2.24
CA THR A 106 -6.85 11.69 1.14
C THR A 106 -7.81 10.62 1.67
N ILE A 107 -7.35 9.79 2.62
CA ILE A 107 -8.18 8.76 3.23
C ILE A 107 -9.33 9.38 4.05
N ILE A 108 -9.06 10.44 4.81
CA ILE A 108 -10.08 11.18 5.58
C ILE A 108 -11.15 11.75 4.65
N TYR A 109 -10.73 12.45 3.59
CA TYR A 109 -11.63 13.04 2.60
C TYR A 109 -12.56 11.99 2.00
N LEU A 110 -12.01 10.88 1.51
CA LEU A 110 -12.78 9.78 0.91
C LEU A 110 -13.73 9.10 1.92
N THR A 111 -13.39 9.12 3.21
CA THR A 111 -14.20 8.47 4.26
C THR A 111 -15.31 9.37 4.82
N GLU A 112 -15.03 10.66 4.99
CA GLU A 112 -15.92 11.57 5.72
C GLU A 112 -16.63 12.60 4.83
N ALA A 113 -15.92 13.14 3.84
CA ALA A 113 -16.33 14.35 3.13
C ALA A 113 -16.79 14.10 1.69
N ALA A 114 -16.19 13.15 0.97
CA ALA A 114 -16.42 12.95 -0.46
C ALA A 114 -17.90 12.68 -0.80
N ASN A 115 -18.67 12.05 0.08
CA ASN A 115 -20.10 11.81 -0.15
C ASN A 115 -20.99 13.07 0.00
N LYS A 116 -20.42 14.25 0.26
CA LYS A 116 -21.16 15.50 0.52
C LYS A 116 -21.31 16.39 -0.70
N ASP A 117 -20.57 16.14 -1.77
CA ASP A 117 -20.72 16.86 -3.04
C ASP A 117 -20.73 15.89 -4.24
N LYS A 118 -21.13 16.40 -5.41
CA LYS A 118 -21.32 15.59 -6.62
C LYS A 118 -20.01 14.98 -7.12
N LEU A 119 -18.91 15.75 -7.11
CA LEU A 119 -17.63 15.29 -7.64
C LEU A 119 -17.01 14.24 -6.72
N GLY A 120 -17.09 14.46 -5.40
CA GLY A 120 -16.66 13.46 -4.42
C GLY A 120 -17.44 12.14 -4.52
N LYS A 121 -18.76 12.18 -4.76
CA LYS A 121 -19.57 10.97 -5.01
C LYS A 121 -19.11 10.22 -6.26
N GLN A 122 -18.86 10.93 -7.35
CA GLN A 122 -18.34 10.33 -8.58
C GLN A 122 -16.99 9.65 -8.36
N LEU A 123 -16.11 10.23 -7.55
CA LEU A 123 -14.83 9.60 -7.18
C LEU A 123 -15.05 8.32 -6.36
N LEU A 124 -16.01 8.30 -5.44
CA LEU A 124 -16.34 7.10 -4.67
C LEU A 124 -16.93 5.99 -5.56
N GLU A 125 -17.79 6.34 -6.52
CA GLU A 125 -18.34 5.40 -7.51
C GLU A 125 -17.24 4.82 -8.42
N GLN A 126 -16.34 5.66 -8.91
CA GLN A 126 -15.16 5.22 -9.67
C GLN A 126 -14.26 4.30 -8.83
N LEU A 127 -14.03 4.62 -7.55
CA LEU A 127 -13.24 3.80 -6.64
C LEU A 127 -13.92 2.45 -6.35
N ALA A 128 -15.24 2.41 -6.22
CA ALA A 128 -15.98 1.16 -6.09
C ALA A 128 -15.83 0.30 -7.35
N LEU A 129 -16.02 0.90 -8.53
CA LEU A 129 -15.89 0.21 -9.81
C LEU A 129 -14.49 -0.37 -10.03
N VAL A 130 -13.42 0.37 -9.73
CA VAL A 130 -12.05 -0.17 -9.90
C VAL A 130 -11.71 -1.26 -8.89
N ASN A 131 -12.29 -1.23 -7.69
CA ASN A 131 -12.15 -2.31 -6.71
C ASN A 131 -12.93 -3.57 -7.16
N GLU A 132 -14.13 -3.40 -7.71
CA GLU A 132 -14.91 -4.48 -8.32
C GLU A 132 -14.16 -5.11 -9.50
N GLN A 133 -13.68 -4.31 -10.45
CA GLN A 133 -12.92 -4.80 -11.62
C GLN A 133 -11.58 -5.46 -11.27
N ALA A 134 -11.01 -5.12 -10.11
CA ALA A 134 -9.80 -5.77 -9.59
C ALA A 134 -10.09 -7.10 -8.86
N THR A 135 -11.37 -7.43 -8.64
CA THR A 135 -11.81 -8.60 -7.88
C THR A 135 -12.46 -9.63 -8.83
N PRO A 136 -12.04 -10.90 -8.81
CA PRO A 136 -12.71 -11.96 -9.58
C PRO A 136 -14.16 -12.18 -9.14
N ASP A 137 -15.05 -12.60 -10.04
CA ASP A 137 -16.52 -12.70 -9.82
C ASP A 137 -16.95 -13.50 -8.57
N LEU A 138 -16.19 -14.52 -8.17
CA LEU A 138 -16.50 -15.38 -7.02
C LEU A 138 -15.81 -14.94 -5.72
N CYS A 139 -15.10 -13.81 -5.75
CA CYS A 139 -14.31 -13.30 -4.64
C CYS A 139 -15.03 -12.09 -4.01
N PRO A 140 -14.98 -11.93 -2.68
CA PRO A 140 -15.62 -10.79 -2.03
C PRO A 140 -14.84 -9.49 -2.31
N VAL A 141 -15.53 -8.49 -2.83
CA VAL A 141 -14.93 -7.17 -3.12
C VAL A 141 -14.40 -6.53 -1.85
N LEU A 142 -13.15 -6.07 -1.92
CA LEU A 142 -12.48 -5.33 -0.86
C LEU A 142 -12.49 -3.84 -1.18
N ASN A 143 -12.86 -3.01 -0.20
CA ASN A 143 -12.78 -1.55 -0.33
C ASN A 143 -11.33 -1.11 -0.09
N ARG A 144 -10.49 -1.15 -1.13
CA ARG A 144 -9.06 -0.84 -1.02
C ARG A 144 -8.78 0.61 -1.36
N LEU A 145 -7.89 1.22 -0.59
CA LEU A 145 -7.33 2.55 -0.82
C LEU A 145 -5.81 2.45 -0.65
N ALA A 146 -5.06 2.64 -1.74
CA ALA A 146 -3.61 2.56 -1.70
C ALA A 146 -2.93 3.94 -1.69
N CYS A 147 -1.94 4.09 -0.82
CA CYS A 147 -1.05 5.24 -0.74
C CYS A 147 0.35 4.83 -1.20
N LYS A 148 0.78 5.36 -2.34
CA LYS A 148 2.16 5.20 -2.81
C LYS A 148 3.05 6.19 -2.06
N MET A 149 4.00 5.65 -1.30
CA MET A 149 4.88 6.43 -0.43
C MET A 149 6.30 5.88 -0.49
N ALA A 150 7.26 6.72 -0.91
CA ALA A 150 8.67 6.35 -0.98
C ALA A 150 9.19 5.69 0.32
N THR A 151 10.07 4.70 0.21
CA THR A 151 10.72 4.09 1.37
C THR A 151 11.48 5.15 2.16
N GLY A 152 11.30 5.17 3.48
CA GLY A 152 11.88 6.21 4.35
C GLY A 152 11.04 7.49 4.47
N SER A 153 9.95 7.66 3.71
CA SER A 153 9.05 8.82 3.85
C SER A 153 8.09 8.75 5.06
N GLY A 154 8.15 7.66 5.84
CA GLY A 154 7.39 7.49 7.08
C GLY A 154 6.02 6.81 6.92
N LYS A 155 5.94 5.71 6.16
CA LYS A 155 4.71 4.88 6.04
C LYS A 155 4.13 4.49 7.42
N THR A 156 4.98 4.04 8.34
CA THR A 156 4.59 3.66 9.70
C THR A 156 4.02 4.83 10.51
N VAL A 157 4.46 6.06 10.25
CA VAL A 157 3.87 7.28 10.86
C VAL A 157 2.43 7.42 10.39
N VAL A 158 2.17 7.30 9.08
CA VAL A 158 0.81 7.35 8.52
C VAL A 158 -0.07 6.22 9.06
N MET A 159 0.46 5.01 9.22
CA MET A 159 -0.28 3.91 9.86
C MET A 159 -0.72 4.26 11.28
N SER A 160 0.18 4.85 12.07
CA SER A 160 -0.12 5.30 13.44
C SER A 160 -1.20 6.39 13.43
N MET A 161 -1.09 7.38 12.53
CA MET A 161 -2.08 8.45 12.38
C MET A 161 -3.46 7.91 11.97
N LEU A 162 -3.51 6.94 11.05
CA LEU A 162 -4.75 6.27 10.64
C LEU A 162 -5.41 5.53 11.80
N ILE A 163 -4.64 4.80 12.59
CA ILE A 163 -5.14 4.09 13.78
C ILE A 163 -5.70 5.09 14.79
N ALA A 164 -4.94 6.15 15.12
CA ALA A 164 -5.38 7.19 16.05
C ALA A 164 -6.69 7.86 15.59
N TRP A 165 -6.75 8.28 14.32
CA TRP A 165 -7.94 8.87 13.72
C TRP A 165 -9.16 7.95 13.81
N GLN A 166 -8.99 6.67 13.49
CA GLN A 166 -10.06 5.68 13.51
C GLN A 166 -10.56 5.39 14.94
N VAL A 167 -9.65 5.17 15.88
CA VAL A 167 -9.97 4.86 17.29
C VAL A 167 -10.69 6.01 17.96
N LEU A 168 -10.14 7.23 17.88
CA LEU A 168 -10.72 8.39 18.55
C LEU A 168 -12.10 8.74 17.98
N ASN A 169 -12.27 8.63 16.66
CA ASN A 169 -13.58 8.79 16.05
C ASN A 169 -14.56 7.67 16.40
N LYS A 170 -14.08 6.43 16.55
CA LYS A 170 -14.93 5.31 16.98
C LYS A 170 -15.45 5.52 18.40
N LEU A 171 -14.60 6.03 19.29
CA LEU A 171 -14.98 6.35 20.67
C LEU A 171 -15.96 7.51 20.74
N ALA A 172 -15.72 8.59 19.99
CA ALA A 172 -16.63 9.74 19.94
C ALA A 172 -17.95 9.43 19.22
N HIS A 173 -17.94 8.49 18.28
CA HIS A 173 -19.11 8.12 17.47
C HIS A 173 -19.34 6.59 17.41
N PRO A 174 -19.72 5.93 18.52
CA PRO A 174 -19.78 4.46 18.60
C PRO A 174 -20.75 3.82 17.60
N LYS A 175 -21.85 4.51 17.27
CA LYS A 175 -22.86 4.05 16.31
C LYS A 175 -22.45 4.27 14.84
N SER A 176 -21.40 5.03 14.57
CA SER A 176 -20.98 5.29 13.18
C SER A 176 -20.40 4.02 12.55
N PRO A 177 -20.84 3.64 11.34
CA PRO A 177 -20.28 2.51 10.62
C PRO A 177 -18.92 2.82 9.99
N ARG A 178 -18.54 4.10 9.89
CA ARG A 178 -17.31 4.56 9.22
C ARG A 178 -16.04 4.19 9.98
N PHE A 179 -16.12 4.13 11.30
CA PHE A 179 -14.95 4.00 12.16
C PHE A 179 -14.83 2.64 12.84
N THR A 180 -13.61 2.29 13.26
CA THR A 180 -13.31 1.09 14.03
C THR A 180 -12.20 1.31 15.05
N ASP A 181 -12.16 0.45 16.05
CA ASP A 181 -11.11 0.30 17.04
C ASP A 181 -10.33 -1.02 16.84
N LYS A 182 -10.55 -1.72 15.72
CA LYS A 182 -9.99 -3.06 15.44
C LYS A 182 -9.20 -3.07 14.14
N PHE A 183 -7.92 -3.43 14.24
CA PHE A 183 -6.97 -3.37 13.14
C PHE A 183 -6.22 -4.69 12.97
N LEU A 184 -6.13 -5.14 11.73
CA LEU A 184 -5.21 -6.18 11.32
C LEU A 184 -4.11 -5.55 10.48
N VAL A 185 -2.88 -5.56 10.97
CA VAL A 185 -1.70 -5.10 10.23
C VAL A 185 -1.01 -6.31 9.62
N VAL A 186 -0.83 -6.30 8.30
CA VAL A 186 -0.21 -7.43 7.57
C VAL A 186 1.10 -6.97 6.92
N THR A 187 2.13 -7.79 7.03
CA THR A 187 3.50 -7.49 6.60
C THR A 187 4.09 -8.59 5.73
N PRO A 188 5.07 -8.28 4.85
CA PRO A 188 5.69 -9.27 3.96
C PRO A 188 6.68 -10.18 4.70
N GLY A 189 7.26 -9.75 5.82
CA GLY A 189 8.25 -10.53 6.57
C GLY A 189 8.17 -10.36 8.08
N VAL A 190 8.68 -11.36 8.82
CA VAL A 190 8.67 -11.35 10.30
C VAL A 190 9.50 -10.22 10.90
N THR A 191 10.63 -9.85 10.28
CA THR A 191 11.46 -8.74 10.74
C THR A 191 10.72 -7.40 10.67
N ILE A 192 9.89 -7.20 9.65
CA ILE A 192 9.06 -6.00 9.52
C ILE A 192 7.94 -6.02 10.55
N ARG A 193 7.26 -7.17 10.70
CA ARG A 193 6.23 -7.38 11.73
C ARG A 193 6.72 -6.96 13.12
N ASP A 194 7.92 -7.40 13.51
CA ASP A 194 8.45 -7.15 14.85
C ASP A 194 8.81 -5.67 15.06
N ARG A 195 9.23 -4.96 14.00
CA ARG A 195 9.46 -3.51 14.04
C ARG A 195 8.18 -2.68 14.10
N LEU A 196 7.07 -3.19 13.58
CA LEU A 196 5.78 -2.49 13.62
C LEU A 196 5.10 -2.50 15.00
N ARG A 197 5.73 -3.07 16.03
CA ARG A 197 5.25 -2.98 17.43
C ARG A 197 5.07 -1.55 17.92
N VAL A 198 5.77 -0.59 17.32
CA VAL A 198 5.57 0.86 17.56
C VAL A 198 4.15 1.37 17.26
N LEU A 199 3.33 0.58 16.54
CA LEU A 199 1.91 0.84 16.31
C LEU A 199 1.03 0.51 17.53
N LEU A 200 1.53 -0.25 18.49
CA LEU A 200 0.79 -0.66 19.69
C LEU A 200 0.83 0.47 20.73
N PRO A 201 -0.32 1.03 21.17
CA PRO A 201 -0.35 2.12 22.13
C PRO A 201 0.34 1.81 23.48
N ASN A 202 0.35 0.53 23.89
CA ASN A 202 0.95 0.09 25.15
C ASN A 202 2.46 -0.21 25.03
N ASP A 203 3.07 -0.07 23.85
CA ASP A 203 4.51 -0.26 23.68
C ASP A 203 5.26 0.99 24.13
N PHE A 204 6.39 0.84 24.83
CA PHE A 204 7.18 1.97 25.34
C PHE A 204 7.79 2.83 24.22
N GLU A 205 7.96 2.25 23.02
CA GLU A 205 8.46 2.96 21.84
C GLU A 205 7.34 3.31 20.86
N ASN A 206 6.10 3.44 21.36
CA ASN A 206 4.96 3.76 20.51
C ASN A 206 5.12 5.12 19.82
N TYR A 207 4.71 5.19 18.55
CA TYR A 207 4.84 6.41 17.77
C TYR A 207 3.86 7.52 18.19
N TYR A 208 2.77 7.19 18.88
CA TYR A 208 1.79 8.18 19.31
C TYR A 208 2.42 9.19 20.28
N GLU A 209 3.16 8.71 21.26
CA GLU A 209 3.91 9.55 22.21
C GLU A 209 5.20 10.07 21.60
N LYS A 210 6.04 9.18 21.03
CA LYS A 210 7.38 9.56 20.55
C LYS A 210 7.32 10.62 19.45
N LEU A 211 6.29 10.63 18.61
CA LEU A 211 6.15 11.60 17.53
C LEU A 211 5.06 12.65 17.81
N ASP A 212 4.52 12.68 19.04
CA ASP A 212 3.43 13.59 19.43
C ASP A 212 2.27 13.53 18.41
N LEU A 213 1.86 12.32 17.98
CA LEU A 213 0.84 12.19 16.93
C LEU A 213 -0.57 12.48 17.44
N VAL A 214 -0.77 12.51 18.75
CA VAL A 214 -2.09 12.67 19.35
C VAL A 214 -1.95 13.58 20.57
N PRO A 215 -2.87 14.55 20.79
CA PRO A 215 -2.88 15.34 22.01
C PRO A 215 -2.87 14.47 23.27
N ASN A 216 -2.12 14.86 24.30
CA ASN A 216 -1.94 14.09 25.53
C ASN A 216 -3.26 13.61 26.16
N THR A 217 -4.32 14.40 26.05
CA THR A 217 -5.66 14.06 26.57
C THR A 217 -6.27 12.81 25.95
N TYR A 218 -5.85 12.44 24.74
CA TYR A 218 -6.39 11.29 24.00
C TYR A 218 -5.44 10.07 24.01
N LEU A 219 -4.26 10.15 24.61
CA LEU A 219 -3.31 9.02 24.63
C LEU A 219 -3.91 7.80 25.32
N GLN A 220 -4.57 7.99 26.46
CA GLN A 220 -5.23 6.90 27.19
C GLN A 220 -6.36 6.25 26.39
N ASP A 221 -7.07 7.03 25.57
CA ASP A 221 -8.15 6.55 24.72
C ASP A 221 -7.64 5.57 23.64
N LEU A 222 -6.38 5.74 23.19
CA LEU A 222 -5.77 4.81 22.23
C LEU A 222 -5.62 3.39 22.80
N GLY A 223 -5.54 3.22 24.12
CA GLY A 223 -5.51 1.91 24.77
C GLY A 223 -6.73 1.02 24.49
N ARG A 224 -7.81 1.59 23.92
CA ARG A 224 -8.99 0.85 23.44
C ARG A 224 -8.75 0.11 22.12
N ALA A 225 -7.70 0.45 21.38
CA ALA A 225 -7.39 -0.16 20.09
C ALA A 225 -7.04 -1.64 20.25
N LYS A 226 -7.66 -2.50 19.43
CA LYS A 226 -7.27 -3.89 19.23
C LYS A 226 -6.47 -4.00 17.95
N ILE A 227 -5.16 -4.22 18.06
CA ILE A 227 -4.24 -4.26 16.93
C ILE A 227 -3.56 -5.62 16.91
N VAL A 228 -3.76 -6.38 15.84
CA VAL A 228 -3.03 -7.62 15.59
C VAL A 228 -2.07 -7.39 14.44
N ILE A 229 -0.79 -7.64 14.65
CA ILE A 229 0.27 -7.49 13.64
C ILE A 229 0.76 -8.87 13.23
N ILE A 230 0.62 -9.21 11.95
CA ILE A 230 1.00 -10.51 11.40
C ILE A 230 1.93 -10.37 10.19
N ASN A 231 2.59 -11.48 9.89
CA ASN A 231 3.15 -11.72 8.57
C ASN A 231 2.13 -12.50 7.72
N TYR A 232 2.08 -12.25 6.40
CA TYR A 232 1.07 -12.88 5.52
C TYR A 232 1.10 -14.42 5.53
N HIS A 233 2.23 -15.06 5.85
CA HIS A 233 2.30 -16.52 6.01
C HIS A 233 1.34 -17.03 7.10
N ALA A 234 0.90 -16.18 8.04
CA ALA A 234 -0.10 -16.55 9.03
C ALA A 234 -1.44 -16.96 8.41
N PHE A 235 -1.74 -16.54 7.17
CA PHE A 235 -2.93 -16.94 6.41
C PHE A 235 -2.84 -18.35 5.82
N MET A 236 -1.66 -18.96 5.79
CA MET A 236 -1.52 -20.34 5.33
C MET A 236 -2.17 -21.29 6.34
N LEU A 237 -2.98 -22.21 5.81
CA LEU A 237 -3.67 -23.23 6.59
C LEU A 237 -2.65 -24.20 7.17
N ARG A 238 -2.68 -24.39 8.49
CA ARG A 238 -1.78 -25.32 9.20
C ARG A 238 -2.34 -26.74 9.16
N ASP A 239 -1.46 -27.72 9.34
CA ASP A 239 -1.91 -29.08 9.64
C ASP A 239 -2.36 -29.15 11.10
N ASN A 240 -3.51 -29.79 11.35
CA ASN A 240 -4.02 -30.08 12.67
C ASN A 240 -3.23 -31.26 13.25
N ILE A 241 -2.23 -30.96 14.08
CA ILE A 241 -1.30 -31.95 14.66
C ILE A 241 -1.94 -32.75 15.81
N ASP A 242 -3.03 -32.26 16.42
CA ASP A 242 -3.69 -32.90 17.58
C ASP A 242 -4.35 -34.25 17.30
N ALA A 243 -4.45 -34.67 16.03
CA ALA A 243 -4.71 -36.07 15.71
C ALA A 243 -3.40 -36.87 15.78
N ALA A 244 -3.07 -37.31 16.99
CA ALA A 244 -1.93 -38.18 17.31
C ALA A 244 -1.74 -39.30 16.26
N LYS A 245 -0.48 -39.67 16.00
CA LYS A 245 -0.06 -40.73 15.05
C LYS A 245 -0.95 -41.99 15.09
N LEU A 246 -1.51 -42.35 16.24
CA LEU A 246 -2.46 -43.46 16.43
C LEU A 246 -3.79 -43.27 15.67
N THR A 247 -4.42 -42.09 15.75
CA THR A 247 -5.70 -41.82 15.06
C THR A 247 -5.51 -41.72 13.55
N LYS A 248 -4.36 -41.23 13.07
CA LYS A 248 -3.99 -41.21 11.65
C LYS A 248 -3.81 -42.61 11.06
N ASN A 249 -3.31 -43.57 11.83
CA ASN A 249 -3.18 -44.96 11.39
C ASN A 249 -4.53 -45.70 11.37
N ILE A 250 -5.45 -45.37 12.29
CA ILE A 250 -6.81 -45.96 12.35
C ILE A 250 -7.72 -45.36 11.27
N LEU A 251 -7.68 -44.03 11.08
CA LEU A 251 -8.43 -43.33 10.01
C LEU A 251 -7.76 -43.43 8.63
N GLY A 252 -6.53 -43.93 8.54
CA GLY A 252 -5.78 -44.11 7.31
C GLY A 252 -6.42 -45.10 6.31
N GLN A 253 -7.45 -45.83 6.73
CA GLN A 253 -8.30 -46.61 5.81
C GLN A 253 -9.34 -45.73 5.07
N SER A 254 -9.59 -44.50 5.52
CA SER A 254 -10.42 -43.52 4.82
C SER A 254 -9.53 -42.51 4.08
N ARG A 255 -9.57 -42.59 2.74
CA ARG A 255 -8.77 -41.83 1.76
C ARG A 255 -9.07 -40.31 1.71
N ASN A 256 -9.06 -39.58 2.83
CA ASN A 256 -9.34 -38.13 2.80
C ASN A 256 -8.33 -37.27 3.59
N PRO A 257 -7.23 -36.81 2.97
CA PRO A 257 -6.21 -35.97 3.62
C PRO A 257 -6.71 -34.58 4.05
N VAL A 258 -7.91 -34.16 3.62
CA VAL A 258 -8.52 -32.86 3.95
C VAL A 258 -8.94 -32.74 5.42
N LEU A 259 -9.18 -33.87 6.10
CA LEU A 259 -9.65 -33.88 7.49
C LEU A 259 -8.62 -33.34 8.50
N PHE A 260 -7.34 -33.34 8.14
CA PHE A 260 -6.25 -32.92 9.02
C PHE A 260 -5.71 -31.52 8.71
N LYS A 261 -6.36 -30.74 7.85
CA LYS A 261 -5.93 -29.38 7.53
C LYS A 261 -6.88 -28.36 8.14
N GLU A 262 -6.33 -27.29 8.68
CA GLU A 262 -7.08 -26.15 9.20
C GLU A 262 -8.06 -25.63 8.12
N THR A 263 -9.32 -25.43 8.48
CA THR A 263 -10.29 -24.79 7.60
C THR A 263 -10.05 -23.28 7.52
N PRO A 264 -10.48 -22.58 6.45
CA PRO A 264 -10.38 -21.12 6.39
C PRO A 264 -11.00 -20.40 7.59
N GLY A 265 -12.10 -20.92 8.14
CA GLY A 265 -12.71 -20.37 9.36
C GLY A 265 -11.84 -20.54 10.61
N GLN A 266 -11.18 -21.69 10.76
CA GLN A 266 -10.22 -21.92 11.85
C GLN A 266 -8.99 -21.00 11.71
N MET A 267 -8.49 -20.81 10.49
CA MET A 267 -7.40 -19.86 10.22
C MET A 267 -7.80 -18.44 10.63
N VAL A 268 -8.98 -17.97 10.26
CA VAL A 268 -9.46 -16.64 10.68
C VAL A 268 -9.58 -16.56 12.20
N ARG A 269 -10.06 -17.61 12.88
CA ARG A 269 -10.12 -17.62 14.35
C ARG A 269 -8.72 -17.59 14.98
N ARG A 270 -7.74 -18.27 14.40
CA ARG A 270 -6.35 -18.28 14.88
C ARG A 270 -5.68 -16.92 14.68
N VAL A 271 -5.88 -16.30 13.52
CA VAL A 271 -5.22 -15.03 13.16
C VAL A 271 -5.92 -13.83 13.77
N CYS A 272 -7.25 -13.82 13.76
CA CYS A 272 -8.08 -12.67 14.12
C CYS A 272 -8.95 -12.96 15.35
N GLY A 273 -8.64 -13.97 16.18
CA GLY A 273 -9.51 -14.39 17.29
C GLY A 273 -9.82 -13.27 18.30
N GLU A 274 -8.86 -12.38 18.52
CA GLU A 274 -9.02 -11.20 19.38
C GLU A 274 -9.79 -10.05 18.69
N LEU A 275 -9.83 -10.09 17.36
CA LEU A 275 -10.52 -9.12 16.51
C LEU A 275 -11.97 -9.56 16.29
N GLY A 276 -12.91 -8.78 16.83
CA GLY A 276 -14.33 -8.93 16.49
C GLY A 276 -14.66 -8.47 15.07
N LYS A 277 -15.96 -8.38 14.74
CA LYS A 277 -16.41 -7.90 13.43
C LYS A 277 -16.02 -6.44 13.14
N GLY A 278 -15.91 -6.13 11.86
CA GLY A 278 -15.74 -4.77 11.34
C GLY A 278 -14.30 -4.25 11.43
N VAL A 279 -13.35 -5.07 10.98
CA VAL A 279 -11.91 -4.76 10.99
C VAL A 279 -11.52 -3.79 9.87
N ILE A 280 -10.52 -2.95 10.13
CA ILE A 280 -9.73 -2.31 9.08
C ILE A 280 -8.42 -3.09 8.91
N VAL A 281 -8.06 -3.39 7.67
CA VAL A 281 -6.76 -4.01 7.36
C VAL A 281 -5.80 -2.93 6.93
N ILE A 282 -4.57 -2.98 7.44
CA ILE A 282 -3.46 -2.12 7.02
C ILE A 282 -2.36 -3.02 6.47
N ASN A 283 -2.10 -2.95 5.17
CA ASN A 283 -1.03 -3.71 4.53
C ASN A 283 0.22 -2.84 4.41
N ASP A 284 1.35 -3.32 4.95
CA ASP A 284 2.67 -2.80 4.63
C ASP A 284 3.25 -3.57 3.43
N GLU A 285 3.91 -2.87 2.52
CA GLU A 285 4.40 -3.43 1.25
C GLU A 285 3.30 -4.17 0.45
N ALA A 286 2.15 -3.49 0.32
CA ALA A 286 0.94 -4.03 -0.31
C ALA A 286 1.10 -4.49 -1.76
N HIS A 287 2.26 -4.24 -2.39
CA HIS A 287 2.57 -4.70 -3.74
C HIS A 287 2.62 -6.23 -3.86
N HIS A 288 2.68 -6.95 -2.73
CA HIS A 288 2.51 -8.40 -2.66
C HIS A 288 1.06 -8.83 -2.38
N CYS A 289 0.04 -7.98 -2.56
CA CYS A 289 -1.35 -8.33 -2.25
C CYS A 289 -2.28 -7.93 -3.41
N TYR A 290 -2.46 -8.80 -4.40
CA TYR A 290 -3.33 -8.55 -5.56
C TYR A 290 -3.83 -9.85 -6.20
N HIS A 291 -4.92 -9.76 -6.95
CA HIS A 291 -5.39 -10.83 -7.81
C HIS A 291 -4.57 -10.90 -9.08
N ARG A 292 -4.18 -12.11 -9.48
CA ARG A 292 -3.61 -12.33 -10.81
C ARG A 292 -4.71 -12.14 -11.86
N LYS A 293 -4.42 -11.39 -12.94
CA LYS A 293 -5.31 -11.33 -14.09
C LYS A 293 -5.21 -12.64 -14.89
N PRO A 294 -6.32 -13.34 -15.18
CA PRO A 294 -6.32 -14.42 -16.15
C PRO A 294 -5.89 -13.84 -17.51
N SER A 295 -4.75 -14.30 -18.05
CA SER A 295 -4.26 -13.80 -19.33
C SER A 295 -4.81 -14.66 -20.47
N GLU A 296 -5.52 -14.06 -21.42
CA GLU A 296 -5.81 -14.67 -22.74
C GLU A 296 -4.56 -14.64 -23.65
N GLU A 297 -3.64 -13.71 -23.41
CA GLU A 297 -2.41 -13.56 -24.18
C GLU A 297 -1.24 -14.33 -23.56
N LYS A 298 -0.40 -14.91 -24.43
CA LYS A 298 0.88 -15.54 -24.06
C LYS A 298 1.77 -14.50 -23.40
N SER A 299 1.79 -14.46 -22.07
CA SER A 299 2.84 -13.79 -21.31
C SER A 299 4.20 -14.20 -21.89
N GLU A 300 5.14 -13.26 -22.02
CA GLU A 300 6.51 -13.59 -22.40
C GLU A 300 6.97 -14.81 -21.60
N LYS A 301 7.51 -15.81 -22.29
CA LYS A 301 8.00 -17.04 -21.64
C LYS A 301 9.19 -16.64 -20.76
N LEU A 302 8.94 -16.35 -19.49
CA LEU A 302 9.98 -16.20 -18.49
C LEU A 302 10.75 -17.52 -18.43
N THR A 303 12.08 -17.44 -18.48
CA THR A 303 12.98 -18.59 -18.39
C THR A 303 13.89 -18.46 -17.17
N GLY A 304 14.44 -19.58 -16.70
CA GLY A 304 15.41 -19.61 -15.60
C GLY A 304 14.90 -18.98 -14.30
N ASP A 305 15.72 -18.12 -13.70
CA ASP A 305 15.46 -17.53 -12.39
C ASP A 305 14.31 -16.50 -12.39
N ALA A 306 14.11 -15.78 -13.50
CA ALA A 306 13.00 -14.84 -13.64
C ALA A 306 11.63 -15.54 -13.54
N ARG A 307 11.55 -16.79 -14.03
CA ARG A 307 10.33 -17.60 -13.90
C ARG A 307 10.10 -18.02 -12.45
N LYS A 308 11.13 -18.51 -11.76
CA LYS A 308 11.03 -18.92 -10.35
C LYS A 308 10.61 -17.75 -9.47
N GLU A 309 11.15 -16.56 -9.72
CA GLU A 309 10.79 -15.34 -9.00
C GLU A 309 9.33 -14.94 -9.26
N ALA A 310 8.88 -14.95 -10.51
CA ALA A 310 7.48 -14.66 -10.84
C ALA A 310 6.51 -15.67 -10.23
N GLU A 311 6.85 -16.97 -10.22
CA GLU A 311 6.06 -18.03 -9.58
C GLU A 311 5.96 -17.81 -8.06
N ARG A 312 7.08 -17.47 -7.41
CA ARG A 312 7.09 -17.12 -5.98
C ARG A 312 6.21 -15.90 -5.70
N ASN A 313 6.43 -14.78 -6.40
CA ASN A 313 5.65 -13.55 -6.24
C ASN A 313 4.15 -13.80 -6.41
N ALA A 314 3.76 -14.64 -7.39
CA ALA A 314 2.37 -15.02 -7.59
C ALA A 314 1.80 -15.86 -6.44
N GLN A 315 2.58 -16.77 -5.85
CA GLN A 315 2.17 -17.56 -4.69
C GLN A 315 2.01 -16.69 -3.43
N GLU A 316 2.93 -15.74 -3.21
CA GLU A 316 2.86 -14.78 -2.11
C GLU A 316 1.61 -13.91 -2.26
N ALA A 317 1.40 -13.32 -3.45
CA ALA A 317 0.22 -12.52 -3.78
C ALA A 317 -1.09 -13.26 -3.56
N ARG A 318 -1.15 -14.51 -4.05
CA ARG A 318 -2.32 -15.37 -3.88
C ARG A 318 -2.60 -15.66 -2.40
N SER A 319 -1.57 -16.03 -1.64
CA SER A 319 -1.73 -16.38 -0.22
C SER A 319 -2.24 -15.19 0.60
N TRP A 320 -1.71 -14.00 0.32
CA TRP A 320 -2.08 -12.77 1.01
C TRP A 320 -3.52 -12.37 0.70
N ILE A 321 -3.88 -12.22 -0.58
CA ILE A 321 -5.22 -11.78 -0.97
C ILE A 321 -6.29 -12.78 -0.54
N THR A 322 -6.01 -14.09 -0.68
CA THR A 322 -6.93 -15.15 -0.23
C THR A 322 -7.19 -15.04 1.28
N GLY A 323 -6.16 -14.75 2.08
CA GLY A 323 -6.32 -14.51 3.51
C GLY A 323 -7.30 -13.38 3.83
N LEU A 324 -7.19 -12.26 3.11
CA LEU A 324 -8.08 -11.10 3.28
C LEU A 324 -9.53 -11.43 2.89
N GLU A 325 -9.75 -12.21 1.84
CA GLU A 325 -11.08 -12.66 1.44
C GLU A 325 -11.74 -13.52 2.51
N GLN A 326 -10.99 -14.45 3.11
CA GLN A 326 -11.51 -15.30 4.18
C GLN A 326 -11.90 -14.45 5.40
N ILE A 327 -11.12 -13.42 5.73
CA ILE A 327 -11.44 -12.47 6.79
C ILE A 327 -12.70 -11.66 6.43
N LYS A 328 -12.79 -11.14 5.20
CA LYS A 328 -13.97 -10.41 4.71
C LYS A 328 -15.24 -11.25 4.84
N ASN A 329 -15.18 -12.53 4.46
CA ASN A 329 -16.31 -13.45 4.53
C ASN A 329 -16.71 -13.83 5.96
N LYS A 330 -15.75 -13.94 6.90
CA LYS A 330 -16.03 -14.42 8.26
C LYS A 330 -16.35 -13.32 9.26
N ILE A 331 -15.57 -12.24 9.28
CA ILE A 331 -15.72 -11.16 10.29
C ILE A 331 -15.94 -9.78 9.66
N GLY A 332 -15.82 -9.66 8.34
CA GLY A 332 -16.03 -8.42 7.61
C GLY A 332 -14.83 -7.47 7.68
N ILE A 333 -14.46 -6.92 6.52
CA ILE A 333 -13.48 -5.83 6.38
C ILE A 333 -14.22 -4.57 5.95
N LYS A 334 -14.02 -3.48 6.70
CA LYS A 334 -14.58 -2.16 6.40
C LYS A 334 -13.82 -1.49 5.25
N ALA A 335 -12.50 -1.47 5.35
CA ALA A 335 -11.58 -0.91 4.38
C ALA A 335 -10.22 -1.63 4.49
N VAL A 336 -9.47 -1.60 3.39
CA VAL A 336 -8.07 -2.02 3.32
C VAL A 336 -7.24 -0.79 2.98
N TYR A 337 -6.34 -0.40 3.87
CA TYR A 337 -5.37 0.66 3.64
C TYR A 337 -4.05 0.03 3.21
N ASP A 338 -3.72 0.19 1.94
CA ASP A 338 -2.51 -0.34 1.33
C ASP A 338 -1.41 0.73 1.35
N LEU A 339 -0.31 0.50 2.06
CA LEU A 339 0.85 1.40 2.04
C LEU A 339 2.02 0.68 1.39
N SER A 340 2.59 1.29 0.34
CA SER A 340 3.69 0.70 -0.41
C SER A 340 4.51 1.78 -1.11
N ALA A 341 5.82 1.57 -1.26
CA ALA A 341 6.63 2.41 -2.14
C ALA A 341 6.36 2.12 -3.62
N THR A 342 5.90 0.90 -3.89
CA THR A 342 5.81 0.33 -5.22
C THR A 342 4.49 -0.39 -5.45
N PRO A 343 3.30 0.23 -5.25
CA PRO A 343 2.00 -0.41 -5.46
C PRO A 343 1.72 -0.63 -6.95
N PHE A 344 2.55 -1.44 -7.58
CA PHE A 344 2.50 -1.81 -8.97
C PHE A 344 2.39 -3.32 -9.09
N PHE A 345 1.85 -3.78 -10.21
CA PHE A 345 1.84 -5.19 -10.55
C PHE A 345 3.25 -5.66 -10.94
N LEU A 346 3.67 -6.79 -10.36
CA LEU A 346 4.95 -7.43 -10.64
C LEU A 346 4.88 -8.28 -11.92
N ALA A 347 6.05 -8.65 -12.46
CA ALA A 347 6.14 -9.63 -13.54
C ALA A 347 5.40 -10.93 -13.18
N GLY A 348 4.64 -11.48 -14.14
CA GLY A 348 3.83 -12.69 -13.95
C GLY A 348 2.47 -12.49 -13.26
N SER A 349 2.11 -11.25 -12.92
CA SER A 349 0.79 -10.87 -12.37
C SER A 349 -0.38 -10.96 -13.37
N GLY A 350 -0.10 -11.08 -14.67
CA GLY A 350 -1.09 -10.96 -15.73
C GLY A 350 -1.45 -9.51 -16.10
N TYR A 351 -0.90 -8.52 -15.40
CA TYR A 351 -0.92 -7.10 -15.77
C TYR A 351 0.44 -6.71 -16.36
N GLY A 352 0.49 -5.58 -17.07
CA GLY A 352 1.77 -5.00 -17.49
C GLY A 352 2.63 -4.67 -16.27
N GLU A 353 3.87 -5.14 -16.25
CA GLU A 353 4.80 -4.88 -15.15
C GLU A 353 4.97 -3.36 -14.92
N GLY A 354 4.98 -2.94 -13.67
CA GLY A 354 5.10 -1.52 -13.30
C GLY A 354 3.81 -0.71 -13.43
N THR A 355 2.70 -1.33 -13.87
CA THR A 355 1.38 -0.70 -13.84
C THR A 355 0.92 -0.51 -12.39
N LEU A 356 0.57 0.71 -12.01
CA LEU A 356 0.01 1.04 -10.70
C LEU A 356 -1.29 0.25 -10.44
N PHE A 357 -1.53 -0.11 -9.19
CA PHE A 357 -2.84 -0.61 -8.78
C PHE A 357 -3.92 0.43 -9.07
N SER A 358 -5.07 -0.04 -9.56
CA SER A 358 -6.17 0.84 -9.95
C SER A 358 -6.82 1.57 -8.76
N TRP A 359 -6.61 1.07 -7.54
CA TRP A 359 -7.11 1.65 -6.29
C TRP A 359 -6.08 2.52 -5.56
N VAL A 360 -5.02 2.96 -6.23
CA VAL A 360 -4.13 4.01 -5.69
C VAL A 360 -4.87 5.33 -5.66
N VAL A 361 -4.93 5.94 -4.48
CA VAL A 361 -5.65 7.21 -4.23
C VAL A 361 -4.71 8.36 -3.88
N SER A 362 -3.52 8.05 -3.37
CA SER A 362 -2.46 9.01 -3.10
C SER A 362 -1.15 8.53 -3.69
N ASP A 363 -0.42 9.43 -4.34
CA ASP A 363 0.86 9.16 -4.97
C ASP A 363 1.90 10.17 -4.50
N PHE A 364 2.94 9.70 -3.82
CA PHE A 364 4.12 10.49 -3.53
C PHE A 364 5.33 9.66 -3.91
N SER A 365 5.83 9.91 -5.12
CA SER A 365 6.84 9.07 -5.75
C SER A 365 8.20 9.20 -5.07
N LEU A 366 9.10 8.26 -5.34
CA LEU A 366 10.49 8.38 -4.90
C LEU A 366 11.12 9.67 -5.43
N THR A 367 10.83 10.06 -6.67
CA THR A 367 11.33 11.31 -7.23
C THR A 367 10.83 12.51 -6.43
N ASP A 368 9.53 12.56 -6.09
CA ASP A 368 9.00 13.65 -5.27
C ASP A 368 9.66 13.69 -3.89
N ALA A 369 9.95 12.52 -3.30
CA ALA A 369 10.63 12.43 -2.02
C ALA A 369 12.10 12.90 -2.07
N ILE A 370 12.82 12.56 -3.14
CA ILE A 370 14.19 13.04 -3.36
C ILE A 370 14.19 14.55 -3.57
N GLU A 371 13.34 15.06 -4.47
CA GLU A 371 13.24 16.49 -4.78
C GLU A 371 12.77 17.33 -3.59
N SER A 372 12.00 16.72 -2.67
CA SER A 372 11.58 17.34 -1.42
C SER A 372 12.60 17.21 -0.28
N GLY A 373 13.75 16.55 -0.52
CA GLY A 373 14.79 16.34 0.50
C GLY A 373 14.39 15.38 1.63
N ILE A 374 13.33 14.59 1.44
CA ILE A 374 12.81 13.66 2.45
C ILE A 374 13.65 12.38 2.48
N VAL A 375 14.11 11.92 1.32
CA VAL A 375 14.92 10.71 1.18
C VAL A 375 16.19 11.02 0.41
N LYS A 376 17.25 10.28 0.71
CA LYS A 376 18.53 10.41 0.02
C LYS A 376 18.43 9.84 -1.39
N VAL A 377 19.19 10.41 -2.31
CA VAL A 377 19.42 9.81 -3.63
C VAL A 377 20.13 8.46 -3.43
N PRO A 378 19.56 7.33 -3.91
CA PRO A 378 20.26 6.05 -3.88
C PRO A 378 21.54 6.18 -4.70
N ARG A 379 22.70 5.95 -4.08
CA ARG A 379 23.96 5.78 -4.82
C ARG A 379 24.06 4.31 -5.20
N VAL A 380 24.12 4.02 -6.49
CA VAL A 380 24.51 2.69 -6.96
C VAL A 380 26.02 2.59 -6.78
N PRO A 381 26.57 1.55 -6.11
CA PRO A 381 28.00 1.31 -6.13
C PRO A 381 28.40 1.07 -7.58
N VAL A 382 29.21 1.97 -8.13
CA VAL A 382 29.89 1.74 -9.39
C VAL A 382 31.21 1.09 -8.97
N ASP A 383 31.50 -0.13 -9.45
CA ASP A 383 32.88 -0.59 -9.42
C ASP A 383 33.68 0.44 -10.23
N ASP A 384 34.54 1.18 -9.54
CA ASP A 384 35.49 2.11 -10.14
C ASP A 384 36.36 1.32 -11.12
N ASN A 385 36.07 1.45 -12.42
CA ASN A 385 37.02 1.39 -13.55
C ASN A 385 36.33 1.40 -14.93
N THR A 386 35.25 2.16 -15.15
CA THR A 386 34.84 2.51 -16.52
C THR A 386 34.39 3.97 -16.61
N ILE A 387 35.13 4.75 -17.39
CA ILE A 387 34.74 6.09 -17.83
C ILE A 387 33.53 5.90 -18.76
N ASN A 388 32.32 6.10 -18.24
CA ASN A 388 31.11 6.16 -19.06
C ASN A 388 30.27 7.38 -18.65
N GLU A 389 30.17 8.33 -19.58
CA GLU A 389 29.42 9.59 -19.47
C GLU A 389 27.90 9.40 -19.59
N ASN A 390 27.29 8.53 -18.75
CA ASN A 390 25.83 8.41 -18.70
C ASN A 390 25.30 8.76 -17.31
N PRO A 391 24.47 9.82 -17.15
CA PRO A 391 23.94 10.19 -15.85
C PRO A 391 23.06 9.07 -15.28
N ILE A 392 23.54 8.51 -14.18
CA ILE A 392 23.07 7.35 -13.39
C ILE A 392 21.58 7.45 -12.97
N ASN A 393 20.93 8.61 -13.14
CA ASN A 393 19.50 8.80 -12.88
C ASN A 393 18.57 8.02 -13.83
N ARG A 394 19.07 7.52 -14.97
CA ARG A 394 18.26 6.82 -15.99
C ARG A 394 17.79 5.41 -15.59
N HIS A 395 18.53 4.71 -14.72
CA HIS A 395 18.26 3.31 -14.36
C HIS A 395 17.77 3.11 -12.93
N LEU A 396 17.30 4.18 -12.27
CA LEU A 396 16.91 4.17 -10.86
C LEU A 396 15.96 2.99 -10.52
N TRP A 397 14.96 2.74 -11.37
CA TRP A 397 13.98 1.67 -11.17
C TRP A 397 14.54 0.24 -11.32
N GLN A 398 15.50 0.02 -12.21
CA GLN A 398 16.12 -1.28 -12.42
C GLN A 398 17.09 -1.66 -11.29
N HIS A 399 17.66 -0.66 -10.62
CA HIS A 399 18.60 -0.86 -9.49
C HIS A 399 17.92 -0.86 -8.12
N ILE A 400 16.83 -0.10 -7.94
CA ILE A 400 16.03 -0.09 -6.71
C ILE A 400 15.52 -1.50 -6.37
N GLY A 401 14.95 -2.24 -7.32
CA GLY A 401 14.45 -3.59 -7.05
C GLY A 401 15.51 -4.60 -6.59
N LYS A 402 16.77 -4.39 -7.00
CA LYS A 402 17.92 -5.25 -6.61
C LYS A 402 18.57 -4.82 -5.30
N ALA A 403 18.62 -3.51 -5.01
CA ALA A 403 19.25 -2.97 -3.81
C ALA A 403 18.47 -3.21 -2.50
N PHE A 404 17.19 -3.61 -2.58
CA PHE A 404 16.37 -3.95 -1.41
C PHE A 404 16.33 -5.45 -1.07
N LYS A 405 17.09 -6.29 -1.79
CA LYS A 405 17.37 -7.68 -1.42
C LYS A 405 18.76 -7.77 -0.79
N GLY A 406 18.87 -7.29 0.44
CA GLY A 406 20.02 -7.40 1.32
C GLY A 406 19.55 -7.39 2.76
#